data_AF-A0A3S9HGL7-F1
#
_entry.id   AF-A0A3S9HGL7-F1
#
_cell.length_a   1.000
_cell.length_b   1.000
_cell.length_c   1.000
_cell.angle_alpha   90.00
_cell.angle_beta   90.00
_cell.angle_gamma   90.00
#
_symmetry.space_group_name_H-M   'P 1'
#
loop_
_entity.id
_entity.type
_entity.pdbx_description
1 polymer ?
#
loop_
_entity_poly.entity_id
_entity_poly.type
_entity_poly.pdbx_seq_one_letter_code
_entity_poly.pdbx_strand_id
1 'polypeptide(L)'
;MPLFSCGTVVATPAVMTHFSENKIEFEQYLIRRHLQSDWGDVPPGDAIANDFAVENGLRILSAYVAANRRFWVITEADRSVTTFLFPEEY
;
A
#
# COMPACT_ATOMS: atom_id res chain seq x y z
N MET A 1 -14.40 3.31 -8.45
CA MET A 1 -13.63 2.38 -9.30
C MET A 1 -12.15 2.55 -8.97
N PRO A 2 -11.31 1.51 -8.98
CA PRO A 2 -9.88 1.63 -8.68
C PRO A 2 -9.16 2.48 -9.75
N LEU A 3 -8.20 3.30 -9.34
CA LEU A 3 -7.43 4.18 -10.22
C LEU A 3 -6.37 3.43 -11.04
N PHE A 4 -5.90 2.29 -10.54
CA PHE A 4 -4.90 1.43 -11.18
C PHE A 4 -5.11 -0.03 -10.80
N SER A 5 -4.50 -0.95 -11.56
CA SER A 5 -4.47 -2.38 -11.23
C SER A 5 -3.50 -2.66 -10.08
N CYS A 6 -3.88 -3.54 -9.15
CA CYS A 6 -3.00 -3.97 -8.06
C CYS A 6 -2.18 -5.23 -8.40
N GLY A 7 -2.45 -5.88 -9.55
CA GLY A 7 -1.78 -7.13 -9.91
C GLY A 7 -1.95 -8.20 -8.84
N THR A 8 -0.87 -8.95 -8.59
CA THR A 8 -0.84 -9.96 -7.53
C THR A 8 -0.62 -9.29 -6.17
N VAL A 9 -1.55 -9.52 -5.24
CA VAL A 9 -1.43 -8.98 -3.88
C VAL A 9 -0.71 -9.97 -2.99
N VAL A 10 0.38 -9.53 -2.36
CA VAL A 10 1.17 -10.31 -1.42
C VAL A 10 1.43 -9.50 -0.15
N ALA A 11 1.82 -10.19 0.91
CA ALA A 11 2.22 -9.58 2.16
C ALA A 11 3.38 -10.36 2.77
N THR A 12 4.27 -9.67 3.50
CA THR A 12 5.32 -10.35 4.25
C THR A 12 4.70 -11.22 5.35
N PRO A 13 5.37 -12.32 5.77
CA PRO A 13 4.87 -13.13 6.87
C PRO A 13 4.64 -12.33 8.16
N ALA A 14 5.47 -11.32 8.41
CA ALA A 14 5.33 -10.46 9.58
C ALA A 14 4.04 -9.63 9.52
N VAL A 15 3.69 -9.04 8.36
CA VAL A 15 2.44 -8.29 8.20
C VAL A 15 1.23 -9.23 8.27
N MET A 16 1.30 -10.41 7.65
CA MET A 16 0.23 -11.41 7.71
C MET A 16 -0.11 -11.82 9.14
N THR A 17 0.90 -12.11 9.96
CA THR A 17 0.72 -12.44 11.38
C THR A 17 0.11 -11.27 12.15
N HIS A 18 0.66 -10.06 12.00
CA HIS A 18 0.16 -8.86 12.69
C HIS A 18 -1.31 -8.57 12.34
N PHE A 19 -1.69 -8.70 11.07
CA PHE A 19 -3.06 -8.47 10.62
C PHE A 19 -4.01 -9.52 11.18
N SER A 20 -3.62 -10.80 11.13
CA SER A 20 -4.41 -11.90 11.68
C SER A 20 -4.66 -11.75 13.19
N GLU A 21 -3.61 -11.51 13.98
CA GLU A 21 -3.70 -11.36 15.45
C GLU A 21 -4.59 -10.18 15.87
N ASN A 22 -4.58 -9.10 15.10
CA ASN A 22 -5.35 -7.89 15.37
C ASN A 22 -6.68 -7.82 14.61
N LYS A 23 -7.06 -8.88 13.87
CA LYS A 23 -8.28 -8.95 13.06
C LYS A 23 -8.43 -7.79 12.08
N ILE A 24 -7.33 -7.46 11.39
CA ILE A 24 -7.25 -6.39 10.42
C ILE A 24 -7.44 -6.97 9.02
N GLU A 25 -8.35 -6.38 8.25
CA GLU A 25 -8.63 -6.78 6.87
C GLU A 25 -7.74 -6.02 5.88
N PHE A 26 -7.04 -6.73 5.00
CA PHE A 26 -6.21 -6.11 3.95
C PHE A 26 -7.02 -5.22 3.00
N GLU A 27 -8.25 -5.62 2.67
CA GLU A 27 -9.15 -4.89 1.77
C GLU A 27 -9.43 -3.46 2.25
N GLN A 28 -9.43 -3.22 3.57
CA GLN A 28 -9.63 -1.90 4.16
C GLN A 28 -8.57 -0.92 3.67
N TYR A 29 -7.34 -1.36 3.46
CA TYR A 29 -6.23 -0.50 3.02
C TYR A 29 -5.99 -0.60 1.53
N LEU A 30 -6.17 -1.77 0.92
CA LEU A 30 -6.01 -1.93 -0.51
C LEU A 30 -7.12 -1.20 -1.29
N ILE A 31 -8.36 -1.69 -1.17
CA ILE A 31 -9.46 -1.32 -2.06
C ILE A 31 -10.00 0.06 -1.69
N ARG A 32 -10.13 0.33 -0.40
CA ARG A 32 -10.77 1.57 0.08
C ARG A 32 -9.83 2.76 0.13
N ARG A 33 -8.50 2.54 0.11
CA ARG A 33 -7.52 3.59 0.29
C ARG A 33 -6.49 3.65 -0.85
N HIS A 34 -5.60 2.66 -0.92
CA HIS A 34 -4.48 2.66 -1.86
C HIS A 34 -4.95 2.79 -3.32
N LEU A 35 -5.96 2.01 -3.71
CA LEU A 35 -6.51 2.05 -5.07
C LEU A 35 -7.42 3.26 -5.34
N GLN A 36 -7.63 4.14 -4.35
CA GLN A 36 -8.45 5.36 -4.44
C GLN A 36 -7.62 6.64 -4.25
N SER A 37 -6.29 6.58 -4.38
CA SER A 37 -5.36 7.70 -4.12
C SER A 37 -5.38 8.25 -2.69
N ASP A 38 -5.86 7.48 -1.71
CA ASP A 38 -5.57 7.77 -0.31
C ASP A 38 -4.21 7.15 0.03
N TRP A 39 -3.18 7.99 0.02
CA TRP A 39 -1.80 7.56 0.25
C TRP A 39 -1.44 7.39 1.73
N GLY A 40 -2.36 7.74 2.63
CA GLY A 40 -2.17 7.67 4.07
C GLY A 40 -1.07 8.59 4.60
N ASP A 41 -0.25 8.06 5.50
CA ASP A 41 0.73 8.79 6.30
C ASP A 41 2.08 9.00 5.58
N VAL A 42 2.02 9.38 4.30
CA VAL A 42 3.19 9.77 3.51
C VAL A 42 3.40 11.28 3.56
N PRO A 43 4.65 11.79 3.43
CA PRO A 43 4.90 13.21 3.26
C PRO A 43 4.12 13.81 2.07
N PRO A 44 3.76 15.11 2.10
CA PRO A 44 3.03 15.74 0.99
C PRO A 44 3.73 15.63 -0.37
N GLY A 45 5.07 15.66 -0.40
CA GLY A 45 5.84 15.47 -1.64
C GLY A 45 5.68 14.07 -2.23
N ASP A 46 5.59 13.05 -1.38
CA ASP A 46 5.41 11.66 -1.80
C ASP A 46 3.98 11.39 -2.28
N ALA A 47 2.99 12.06 -1.68
CA ALA A 47 1.61 12.04 -2.17
C ALA A 47 1.52 12.57 -3.61
N ILE A 48 2.16 13.72 -3.90
CA ILE A 48 2.24 14.28 -5.26
C ILE A 48 2.99 13.34 -6.20
N ALA A 49 4.08 12.73 -5.73
CA ALA A 49 4.84 11.76 -6.52
C ALA A 49 4.01 10.51 -6.85
N ASN A 50 3.16 10.04 -5.93
CA ASN A 50 2.24 8.92 -6.19
C ASN A 50 1.18 9.29 -7.22
N ASP A 51 0.58 10.48 -7.13
CA ASP A 51 -0.39 10.95 -8.13
C ASP A 51 0.23 10.98 -9.53
N PHE A 52 1.45 11.52 -9.63
CA PHE A 52 2.22 11.48 -10.88
C PHE A 52 2.54 10.04 -11.31
N ALA A 53 2.88 9.16 -10.37
CA ALA A 53 3.21 7.76 -10.63
C ALA A 53 2.02 6.95 -11.17
N VAL A 54 0.80 7.24 -10.72
CA VAL A 54 -0.43 6.63 -11.25
C VAL A 54 -0.56 6.91 -12.74
N GLU A 55 -0.37 8.17 -13.14
CA GLU A 55 -0.52 8.61 -14.54
C GLU A 55 0.64 8.16 -15.44
N ASN A 56 1.84 8.03 -14.89
CA ASN A 56 3.06 7.79 -15.67
C ASN A 56 3.61 6.36 -15.55
N GLY A 57 2.90 5.46 -14.87
CA GLY A 57 3.32 4.06 -14.74
C GLY A 57 4.59 3.88 -13.91
N LEU A 58 4.74 4.65 -12.83
CA LEU A 58 5.85 4.51 -11.87
C LEU A 58 5.40 3.80 -10.61
N ARG A 59 6.33 3.34 -9.78
CA ARG A 59 6.01 2.68 -8.49
C ARG A 59 5.20 3.61 -7.59
N ILE A 60 4.21 3.06 -6.89
CA ILE A 60 3.36 3.76 -5.94
C ILE A 60 3.64 3.23 -4.54
N LEU A 61 3.75 4.10 -3.53
CA LEU A 61 3.92 3.71 -2.14
C LEU A 61 2.95 4.46 -1.24
N SER A 62 2.11 3.74 -0.51
CA SER A 62 1.31 4.30 0.58
C SER A 62 1.80 3.81 1.93
N ALA A 63 1.60 4.63 2.96
CA ALA A 63 1.93 4.28 4.33
C ALA A 63 0.68 4.39 5.21
N TYR A 64 0.44 3.41 6.07
CA TYR A 64 -0.70 3.44 6.98
C TYR A 64 -0.28 2.93 8.37
N VAL A 65 -1.14 3.17 9.35
CA VAL A 65 -1.02 2.62 10.70
C VAL A 65 -2.20 1.72 11.01
N ALA A 66 -1.93 0.51 11.48
CA ALA A 66 -2.93 -0.42 11.98
C ALA A 66 -2.44 -1.09 13.27
N ALA A 67 -3.31 -1.13 14.30
CA ALA A 67 -2.95 -1.58 15.65
C ALA A 67 -1.62 -0.97 16.14
N ASN A 68 -1.51 0.36 16.05
CA ASN A 68 -0.35 1.16 16.47
C ASN A 68 0.97 0.83 15.76
N ARG A 69 0.93 0.11 14.63
CA ARG A 69 2.13 -0.22 13.85
C ARG A 69 2.00 0.31 12.43
N ARG A 70 3.06 0.98 11.96
CA ARG A 70 3.15 1.47 10.58
C ARG A 70 3.49 0.31 9.64
N PHE A 71 2.85 0.29 8.47
CA PHE A 71 3.18 -0.60 7.35
C PHE A 71 3.04 0.16 6.03
N TRP A 72 3.63 -0.40 4.98
CA TRP A 72 3.59 0.12 3.62
C TRP A 72 2.78 -0.78 2.71
N VAL A 73 2.18 -0.17 1.68
CA VAL A 73 1.57 -0.82 0.54
C VAL A 73 2.24 -0.29 -0.70
N ILE A 74 2.96 -1.16 -1.41
CA ILE A 74 3.76 -0.78 -2.58
C ILE A 74 3.22 -1.50 -3.80
N THR A 75 2.82 -0.77 -4.83
CA THR A 75 2.52 -1.33 -6.15
C THR A 75 3.66 -1.03 -7.11
N GLU A 76 4.22 -2.08 -7.72
CA GLU A 76 5.32 -1.95 -8.68
C GLU A 76 4.93 -1.15 -9.93
N ALA A 77 5.93 -0.59 -10.60
CA ALA A 77 5.74 0.31 -11.75
C ALA A 77 4.91 -0.33 -12.88
N ASP A 78 5.15 -1.62 -13.15
CA ASP A 78 4.42 -2.42 -14.13
C ASP A 78 3.05 -2.93 -13.64
N ARG A 79 2.65 -2.57 -12.41
CA ARG A 79 1.41 -3.00 -11.74
C ARG A 79 1.28 -4.52 -11.63
N SER A 80 2.39 -5.25 -11.67
CA SER A 80 2.38 -6.73 -11.60
C SER A 80 2.13 -7.24 -10.18
N VAL A 81 2.61 -6.51 -9.17
CA VAL A 81 2.56 -6.92 -7.77
C VAL A 81 2.24 -5.72 -6.87
N THR A 82 1.42 -5.97 -5.85
CA THR A 82 1.21 -5.07 -4.71
C THR A 82 1.61 -5.79 -3.42
N THR A 83 2.58 -5.23 -2.70
CA THR A 83 3.16 -5.84 -1.50
C THR A 83 2.81 -5.04 -0.26
N PHE A 84 2.35 -5.74 0.78
CA PHE A 84 2.22 -5.23 2.14
C PHE A 84 3.45 -5.64 2.96
N LEU A 85 4.15 -4.67 3.54
CA LEU A 85 5.38 -4.91 4.29
C LEU A 85 5.55 -3.87 5.40
N PHE A 86 6.32 -4.18 6.44
CA PHE A 86 6.76 -3.19 7.40
C PHE A 86 7.94 -2.36 6.85
N PRO A 87 8.12 -1.10 7.30
CA PRO A 87 9.20 -0.25 6.83
C PRO A 87 10.59 -0.85 7.04
N GLU A 88 10.78 -1.68 8.07
CA GLU A 88 12.07 -2.31 8.39
C GLU A 88 12.39 -3.53 7.49
N GLU A 89 11.43 -3.98 6.67
CA GLU A 89 11.60 -5.08 5.71
C GLU A 89 12.04 -4.60 4.32
N TYR A 90 12.22 -3.28 4.14
CA TYR A 90 12.60 -2.61 2.90
C TYR A 90 13.98 -1.95 3.03
#